data_AF-A0A2D5BKS9-F1
#
_entry.id   AF-A0A2D5BKS9-F1
#
_cell.length_a   1.000
_cell.length_b   1.000
_cell.length_c   1.000
_cell.angle_alpha   90.00
_cell.angle_beta   90.00
_cell.angle_gamma   90.00
#
_symmetry.space_group_name_H-M   'P 1'
#
loop_
_entity.id
_entity.type
_entity.pdbx_description
1 polymer ?
#
loop_
_entity_poly.entity_id
_entity_poly.type
_entity_poly.pdbx_seq_one_letter_code
_entity_poly.pdbx_strand_id
1 'polypeptide(L)'
;MSELMHSEGLIRRLKKGSPILLEKETIRLPRFTEIKEVEPTDIGGKGKEPIVVARSRTATWALLPWPKKSGFNAKDADAFLKMVGVLQQQNPQKPIKGYVLVQGAVKDDGAALLEKQGHLASTIAE
;
A
#
# COMPACT_ATOMS: atom_id res chain seq x y z
N MET A 1 -17.87 3.50 4.68
CA MET A 1 -16.58 3.81 4.04
C MET A 1 -15.54 3.14 4.91
N SER A 2 -14.82 2.14 4.39
CA SER A 2 -13.88 1.32 5.16
C SER A 2 -12.86 2.20 5.91
N GLU A 3 -12.62 1.91 7.20
CA GLU A 3 -11.61 2.59 8.03
C GLU A 3 -10.20 2.54 7.41
N LEU A 4 -9.98 1.55 6.53
CA LEU A 4 -8.72 1.32 5.83
C LEU A 4 -8.45 2.31 4.68
N MET A 5 -9.46 3.12 4.32
CA MET A 5 -9.30 4.21 3.33
C MET A 5 -8.64 5.46 3.92
N HIS A 6 -8.44 5.50 5.24
CA HIS A 6 -7.75 6.59 5.93
C HIS A 6 -6.52 6.05 6.64
N SER A 7 -5.44 6.84 6.66
CA SER A 7 -4.17 6.43 7.27
C SER A 7 -4.32 6.05 8.75
N GLU A 8 -5.10 6.81 9.52
CA GLU A 8 -5.33 6.55 10.94
C GLU A 8 -6.00 5.17 11.18
N GLY A 9 -7.07 4.87 10.44
CA GLY A 9 -7.78 3.60 10.56
C GLY A 9 -6.93 2.42 10.09
N LEU A 10 -6.16 2.62 9.01
CA LEU A 10 -5.17 1.64 8.57
C LEU A 10 -4.08 1.40 9.63
N ILE A 11 -3.51 2.45 10.22
CA ILE A 11 -2.50 2.33 11.29
C ILE A 11 -3.09 1.58 12.50
N ARG A 12 -4.33 1.87 12.89
CA ARG A 12 -5.02 1.16 13.97
C ARG A 12 -5.15 -0.34 13.65
N ARG A 13 -5.52 -0.68 12.40
CA ARG A 13 -5.58 -2.07 11.92
C ARG A 13 -4.21 -2.77 12.02
N LEU A 14 -3.16 -2.10 11.56
CA LEU A 14 -1.79 -2.62 11.59
C LEU A 14 -1.29 -2.85 13.03
N LYS A 15 -1.55 -1.92 13.94
CA LYS A 15 -1.22 -2.05 15.38
C LYS A 15 -1.96 -3.21 16.03
N LYS A 16 -3.22 -3.44 15.66
CA LYS A 16 -4.02 -4.57 16.15
C LYS A 16 -3.54 -5.91 15.57
N GLY A 17 -2.81 -5.90 14.46
CA GLY A 17 -2.38 -7.11 13.75
C GLY A 17 -3.54 -7.91 13.14
N SER A 18 -4.72 -7.30 13.00
CA SER A 18 -5.86 -7.96 12.37
C SER A 18 -5.65 -7.99 10.86
N PRO A 19 -5.94 -9.12 10.18
CA PRO A 19 -5.70 -9.23 8.75
C PRO A 19 -6.46 -8.18 7.94
N ILE A 20 -5.91 -7.85 6.77
CA ILE A 20 -6.59 -7.02 5.76
C ILE A 20 -7.15 -7.98 4.72
N LEU A 21 -8.47 -7.93 4.53
CA LEU A 21 -9.18 -8.75 3.56
C LEU A 21 -9.25 -7.97 2.25
N LEU A 22 -8.63 -8.52 1.21
CA LEU A 22 -8.74 -8.03 -0.15
C LEU A 22 -9.46 -9.06 -1.00
N GLU A 23 -10.11 -8.63 -2.08
CA GLU A 23 -10.79 -9.56 -3.00
C GLU A 23 -9.82 -10.60 -3.58
N LYS A 24 -8.56 -10.19 -3.83
CA LYS A 24 -7.53 -11.08 -4.39
C LYS A 24 -6.85 -11.97 -3.35
N GLU A 25 -6.61 -11.47 -2.14
CA GLU A 25 -5.96 -12.24 -1.08
C GLU A 25 -6.25 -11.72 0.33
N THR A 26 -6.05 -12.58 1.32
CA THR A 26 -6.02 -12.14 2.72
C THR A 26 -4.59 -11.86 3.16
N ILE A 27 -4.32 -10.60 3.49
CA ILE A 27 -3.03 -10.18 4.01
C ILE A 27 -2.94 -10.51 5.49
N ARG A 28 -2.06 -11.46 5.84
CA ARG A 28 -1.66 -11.74 7.22
C ARG A 28 -0.56 -10.79 7.65
N LEU A 29 -0.85 -9.97 8.67
CA LEU A 29 0.08 -8.95 9.14
C LEU A 29 1.08 -9.54 10.16
N PRO A 30 2.39 -9.34 9.97
CA PRO A 30 3.37 -9.66 11.00
C PRO A 30 3.28 -8.66 12.15
N ARG A 31 4.05 -8.90 13.22
CA ARG A 31 4.31 -7.85 14.21
C ARG A 31 5.20 -6.78 13.59
N PHE A 32 4.73 -5.54 13.62
CA PHE A 32 5.49 -4.38 13.17
C PHE A 32 6.29 -3.78 14.32
N THR A 33 7.54 -3.43 14.04
CA THR A 33 8.42 -2.72 14.98
C THR A 33 8.26 -1.21 14.88
N GLU A 34 7.78 -0.72 13.73
CA GLU A 34 7.54 0.69 13.47
C GLU A 34 6.40 0.82 12.45
N ILE A 35 5.52 1.79 12.65
CA ILE A 35 4.49 2.17 11.70
C ILE A 35 4.50 3.70 11.64
N LYS A 36 4.67 4.25 10.44
CA LYS A 36 4.67 5.70 10.22
C LYS A 36 3.90 6.07 8.97
N GLU A 37 3.45 7.31 8.96
CA GLU A 37 2.89 7.96 7.79
C GLU A 37 4.00 8.69 7.04
N VAL A 38 3.99 8.62 5.71
CA VAL A 38 4.97 9.28 4.84
C VAL A 38 4.21 10.04 3.77
N GLU A 39 4.48 11.34 3.70
CA GLU A 39 3.89 12.20 2.68
C GLU A 39 4.40 11.80 1.30
N PRO A 40 3.55 11.80 0.25
CA PRO A 40 3.98 11.41 -1.08
C PRO A 40 5.14 12.28 -1.58
N THR A 41 5.16 13.56 -1.23
CA THR A 41 6.22 14.51 -1.62
C THR A 41 7.60 14.08 -1.12
N ASP A 42 7.69 13.43 0.03
CA ASP A 42 8.96 12.99 0.63
C ASP A 42 9.57 11.79 -0.09
N ILE A 43 8.76 11.11 -0.91
CA ILE A 43 9.11 9.89 -1.64
C ILE A 43 8.85 10.01 -3.14
N GLY A 44 8.86 11.24 -3.66
CA GLY A 44 8.76 11.52 -5.10
C GLY A 44 7.36 11.33 -5.70
N GLY A 45 6.35 11.15 -4.87
CA GLY A 45 4.94 11.15 -5.23
C GLY A 45 4.35 12.55 -5.42
N LYS A 46 3.26 12.62 -6.17
CA LYS A 46 2.47 13.85 -6.41
C LYS A 46 1.04 13.76 -5.85
N GLY A 47 0.76 12.71 -5.08
CA GLY A 47 -0.54 12.46 -4.47
C GLY A 47 -0.76 13.30 -3.20
N LYS A 48 -2.02 13.36 -2.76
CA LYS A 48 -2.39 13.91 -1.43
C LYS A 48 -2.52 12.82 -0.37
N GLU A 49 -2.73 11.58 -0.80
CA GLU A 49 -2.95 10.47 0.13
C GLU A 49 -1.60 9.96 0.62
N PRO A 50 -1.36 9.96 1.93
CA PRO A 50 -0.10 9.53 2.50
C PRO A 50 0.06 8.01 2.39
N ILE A 51 1.32 7.58 2.32
CA ILE A 51 1.67 6.16 2.36
C ILE A 51 1.93 5.77 3.81
N VAL A 52 1.28 4.71 4.26
CA VAL A 52 1.59 4.10 5.56
C VAL A 52 2.72 3.09 5.36
N VAL A 53 3.86 3.37 5.98
CA VAL A 53 5.04 2.51 5.97
C VAL A 53 5.13 1.75 7.28
N ALA A 54 5.06 0.42 7.22
CA ALA A 54 5.14 -0.45 8.38
C ALA A 54 6.32 -1.42 8.27
N ARG A 55 7.26 -1.32 9.21
CA ARG A 55 8.48 -2.13 9.23
C ARG A 55 8.28 -3.35 10.11
N SER A 56 8.67 -4.52 9.60
CA SER A 56 8.71 -5.78 10.35
C SER A 56 10.14 -6.32 10.41
N ARG A 57 10.31 -7.48 11.05
CA ARG A 57 11.62 -8.16 11.08
C ARG A 57 12.11 -8.51 9.67
N THR A 58 11.23 -8.97 8.78
CA THR A 58 11.61 -9.58 7.49
C THR A 58 11.34 -8.71 6.26
N ALA A 59 10.42 -7.75 6.35
CA ALA A 59 10.06 -6.88 5.23
C ALA A 59 9.56 -5.52 5.71
N THR A 60 9.57 -4.54 4.82
CA THR A 60 8.87 -3.26 4.99
C THR A 60 7.61 -3.29 4.11
N TRP A 61 6.52 -2.78 4.64
CA TRP A 61 5.23 -2.75 3.97
C TRP A 61 4.92 -1.30 3.60
N ALA A 62 4.61 -1.05 2.34
CA ALA A 62 4.17 0.26 1.86
C ALA A 62 2.69 0.14 1.47
N LEU A 63 1.81 0.70 2.30
CA LEU A 63 0.37 0.61 2.11
C LEU A 63 -0.17 1.98 1.69
N LEU A 64 -0.82 2.03 0.52
CA LEU A 64 -1.44 3.23 -0.02
C LEU A 64 -2.97 3.07 -0.03
N PRO A 65 -3.70 3.81 0.81
CA PRO A 65 -5.14 3.96 0.67
C PRO A 65 -5.48 4.70 -0.64
N TRP A 66 -6.43 4.17 -1.41
CA TRP A 66 -6.92 4.78 -2.65
C TRP A 66 -8.45 4.96 -2.58
N PRO A 67 -8.93 6.03 -1.92
CA PRO A 67 -10.36 6.28 -1.70
C PRO A 67 -11.10 6.74 -2.96
N LYS A 68 -10.40 6.89 -4.10
CA LYS A 68 -11.01 7.39 -5.33
C LYS A 68 -11.91 6.33 -5.97
N LYS A 69 -13.13 6.75 -6.32
CA LYS A 69 -14.07 5.94 -7.10
C LYS A 69 -13.66 5.76 -8.57
N SER A 70 -12.78 6.62 -9.09
CA SER A 70 -12.34 6.61 -10.49
C SER A 70 -11.50 5.38 -10.89
N GLY A 71 -11.29 4.46 -9.95
CA GLY A 71 -10.50 3.25 -10.13
C GLY A 71 -9.00 3.49 -10.10
N PHE A 72 -8.24 2.40 -10.25
CA PHE A 72 -6.77 2.36 -10.25
C PHE A 72 -6.27 1.75 -11.56
N ASN A 73 -5.34 2.40 -12.26
CA ASN A 73 -4.87 2.02 -13.59
C ASN A 73 -3.33 1.93 -13.69
N ALA A 74 -2.79 1.63 -14.88
CA ALA A 74 -1.35 1.51 -15.10
C ALA A 74 -0.53 2.79 -14.78
N LYS A 75 -1.08 3.99 -15.02
CA LYS A 75 -0.39 5.25 -14.68
C LYS A 75 -0.29 5.45 -13.17
N ASP A 76 -1.35 5.10 -12.44
CA ASP A 76 -1.37 5.15 -10.98
C ASP A 76 -0.41 4.10 -10.38
N ALA A 77 -0.36 2.91 -10.99
CA ALA A 77 0.60 1.87 -10.65
C ALA A 77 2.06 2.31 -10.86
N ASP A 78 2.41 2.88 -12.00
CA ASP A 78 3.76 3.40 -12.26
C ASP A 78 4.17 4.48 -11.25
N ALA A 79 3.24 5.38 -10.90
CA ALA A 79 3.47 6.39 -9.87
C ALA A 79 3.73 5.76 -8.49
N PHE A 80 2.98 4.72 -8.13
CA PHE A 80 3.19 3.97 -6.89
C PHE A 80 4.54 3.24 -6.87
N LEU A 81 4.91 2.59 -7.97
CA LEU A 81 6.20 1.90 -8.11
C LEU A 81 7.38 2.84 -7.92
N LYS A 82 7.31 4.08 -8.42
CA LYS A 82 8.35 5.09 -8.19
C LYS A 82 8.51 5.41 -6.70
N MET A 83 7.40 5.58 -5.98
CA MET A 83 7.43 5.81 -4.54
C MET A 83 8.02 4.61 -3.78
N VAL A 84 7.63 3.38 -4.14
CA VAL A 84 8.21 2.16 -3.58
C VAL A 84 9.71 2.07 -3.86
N GLY A 85 10.15 2.44 -5.07
CA GLY A 85 11.56 2.50 -5.43
C GLY A 85 12.37 3.44 -4.53
N VAL A 86 11.85 4.65 -4.26
CA VAL A 86 12.49 5.60 -3.33
C VAL A 86 12.54 5.01 -1.92
N LEU A 87 11.44 4.42 -1.44
CA LEU A 87 11.41 3.76 -0.13
C LEU A 87 12.42 2.60 -0.05
N GLN A 88 12.60 1.85 -1.12
CA GLN A 88 13.54 0.72 -1.20
C GLN A 88 14.99 1.21 -1.14
N GLN A 89 15.30 2.33 -1.79
CA GLN A 89 16.61 3.00 -1.68
C GLN A 89 16.89 3.52 -0.27
N GLN A 90 15.86 4.05 0.42
CA GLN A 90 15.97 4.49 1.82
C GLN A 90 16.10 3.31 2.80
N ASN A 91 15.66 2.11 2.41
CA ASN A 91 15.62 0.92 3.27
C ASN A 91 16.20 -0.31 2.54
N PRO A 92 17.47 -0.29 2.11
CA PRO A 92 18.01 -1.32 1.20
C PRO A 92 18.14 -2.71 1.85
N GLN A 93 18.11 -2.79 3.18
CA GLN A 93 18.32 -4.04 3.92
C GLN A 93 17.17 -5.03 3.81
N LYS A 94 15.94 -4.56 3.53
CA LYS A 94 14.74 -5.40 3.53
C LYS A 94 13.92 -5.13 2.27
N PRO A 95 13.28 -6.17 1.71
CA PRO A 95 12.38 -5.98 0.59
C PRO A 95 11.16 -5.17 1.02
N ILE A 96 10.66 -4.35 0.10
CA ILE A 96 9.38 -3.65 0.27
C ILE A 96 8.26 -4.44 -0.39
N LYS A 97 7.19 -4.68 0.37
CA LYS A 97 5.91 -5.19 -0.14
C LYS A 97 4.92 -4.05 -0.27
N GLY A 98 4.59 -3.69 -1.50
CA GLY A 98 3.64 -2.63 -1.82
C GLY A 98 2.21 -3.15 -1.91
N TYR A 99 1.28 -2.46 -1.26
CA TYR A 99 -0.14 -2.77 -1.26
C TYR A 99 -0.96 -1.48 -1.48
N VAL A 100 -1.73 -1.44 -2.56
CA VAL A 100 -2.69 -0.37 -2.84
C VAL A 100 -4.09 -0.87 -2.49
N LEU A 101 -4.71 -0.21 -1.50
CA LEU A 101 -6.03 -0.55 -1.01
C LEU A 101 -7.07 0.28 -1.75
N VAL A 102 -7.77 -0.31 -2.71
CA VAL A 102 -8.61 0.44 -3.65
C VAL A 102 -10.07 0.39 -3.22
N GLN A 103 -10.76 1.54 -3.27
CA GLN A 103 -12.22 1.58 -3.05
C GLN A 103 -13.01 1.35 -4.35
N GLY A 104 -12.52 1.85 -5.48
CA GLY A 104 -13.11 1.64 -6.80
C GLY A 104 -12.60 0.38 -7.51
N ALA A 105 -12.87 0.28 -8.81
CA ALA A 105 -12.38 -0.83 -9.62
C ALA A 105 -10.86 -0.76 -9.84
N VAL A 106 -10.18 -1.89 -9.72
CA VAL A 106 -8.78 -2.04 -10.14
C VAL A 106 -8.78 -2.49 -11.60
N LYS A 107 -8.19 -1.70 -12.50
CA LYS A 107 -8.03 -2.12 -13.90
C LYS A 107 -6.89 -3.13 -14.02
N ASP A 108 -7.07 -4.09 -14.93
CA ASP A 108 -6.15 -5.22 -15.12
C ASP A 108 -4.72 -4.79 -15.45
N ASP A 109 -4.57 -3.72 -16.23
CA ASP A 109 -3.28 -3.16 -16.63
C ASP A 109 -2.47 -2.66 -15.42
N GLY A 110 -3.11 -1.96 -14.50
CA GLY A 110 -2.51 -1.49 -13.25
C GLY A 110 -2.19 -2.63 -12.29
N ALA A 111 -3.12 -3.57 -12.12
CA ALA A 111 -2.92 -4.74 -11.26
C ALA A 111 -1.73 -5.60 -11.74
N ALA A 112 -1.71 -5.95 -13.02
CA ALA A 112 -0.67 -6.78 -13.61
C ALA A 112 0.73 -6.12 -13.53
N LEU A 113 0.79 -4.79 -13.62
CA LEU A 113 2.05 -4.07 -13.49
C LEU A 113 2.64 -4.19 -12.08
N LEU A 114 1.81 -4.09 -11.04
CA LEU A 114 2.26 -4.23 -9.65
C LEU A 114 2.65 -5.68 -9.33
N GLU A 115 1.87 -6.66 -9.78
CA GLU A 115 2.11 -8.08 -9.50
C GLU A 115 3.45 -8.55 -10.06
N LYS A 116 3.83 -8.06 -11.26
CA LYS A 116 5.15 -8.33 -11.87
C LYS A 116 6.34 -7.89 -10.99
N GLN A 117 6.13 -6.93 -10.10
CA GLN A 117 7.16 -6.41 -9.18
C GLN A 117 6.98 -6.91 -7.74
N GLY A 118 6.09 -7.88 -7.50
CA GLY A 118 5.83 -8.42 -6.15
C GLY A 118 5.02 -7.47 -5.27
N HIS A 119 4.14 -6.67 -5.87
CA HIS A 119 3.22 -5.75 -5.20
C HIS A 119 1.78 -6.04 -5.62
N LEU A 120 0.81 -5.47 -4.92
CA LEU A 120 -0.61 -5.73 -5.18
C LEU A 120 -1.44 -4.45 -5.14
N ALA A 121 -2.38 -4.34 -6.07
CA ALA A 121 -3.55 -3.47 -5.93
C ALA A 121 -4.80 -4.35 -5.92
N SER A 122 -5.67 -4.14 -4.95
CA SER A 122 -6.93 -4.88 -4.86
C SER A 122 -7.98 -4.07 -4.12
N THR A 123 -9.24 -4.34 -4.47
CA THR A 123 -10.38 -3.85 -3.71
C THR A 123 -10.39 -4.47 -2.32
N ILE A 124 -10.81 -3.70 -1.33
CA ILE A 124 -11.05 -4.25 0.01
C ILE A 124 -12.32 -5.11 -0.03
N ALA A 125 -12.21 -6.36 0.45
CA ALA A 125 -13.36 -7.22 0.67
C ALA A 125 -13.96 -6.86 2.04
N GLU A 126 -15.14 -6.23 2.04
CA GLU A 126 -15.93 -5.96 3.26
C GLU A 126 -16.73 -7.19 3.70
#